data_AF-A0A5C8B1D1-F1
#
_entry.id   AF-A0A5C8B1D1-F1
#
_cell.length_a   1.000
_cell.length_b   1.000
_cell.length_c   1.000
_cell.angle_alpha   90.00
_cell.angle_beta   90.00
_cell.angle_gamma   90.00
#
_symmetry.space_group_name_H-M   'P 1'
#
loop_
_entity.id
_entity.type
_entity.pdbx_description
1 polymer ?
#
loop_
_entity_poly.entity_id
_entity_poly.type
_entity_poly.pdbx_seq_one_letter_code
_entity_poly.pdbx_strand_id
1 'polypeptide(L)'
;MRTFSLRFPPVLPVSLPAITFPESLPVSGKRDEIEAALREHQVIIVCGETGSGKTTQLPKIALTMGRGGWGQPRDPSAPRHLRPKLIGHTQPRRIAARATATRIAQELKSELGKYVGYKIRFTDTASPDTYIKLMTDGILLAETQGDPDLRAYDTIIIDEAHERSLNIDFLLGYL
;
A
#
# COMPACT_ATOMS: atom_id res chain seq x y z
N MET A 1 -39.48 -2.03 -26.70
CA MET A 1 -38.62 -1.69 -25.55
C MET A 1 -37.72 -2.89 -25.27
N ARG A 2 -36.46 -2.89 -25.75
CA ARG A 2 -35.52 -4.00 -25.55
C ARG A 2 -34.72 -3.72 -24.27
N THR A 3 -35.01 -4.44 -23.20
CA THR A 3 -34.21 -4.45 -21.97
C THR A 3 -32.86 -5.12 -22.25
N PHE A 4 -31.81 -4.32 -22.40
CA PHE A 4 -30.43 -4.79 -22.36
C PHE A 4 -30.10 -5.19 -20.91
N SER A 5 -30.26 -6.47 -20.59
CA SER A 5 -29.70 -7.08 -19.38
C SER A 5 -28.19 -7.19 -19.59
N LEU A 6 -27.42 -6.20 -19.11
CA LEU A 6 -25.98 -6.33 -18.93
C LEU A 6 -25.72 -7.42 -17.87
N ARG A 7 -25.60 -8.67 -18.31
CA ARG A 7 -25.03 -9.73 -17.47
C ARG A 7 -23.54 -9.45 -17.38
N PHE A 8 -23.11 -8.83 -16.29
CA PHE A 8 -21.70 -8.86 -15.93
C PHE A 8 -21.32 -10.34 -15.76
N PRO A 9 -20.23 -10.82 -16.40
CA PRO A 9 -19.75 -12.17 -16.15
C PRO A 9 -19.46 -12.31 -14.65
N PRO A 10 -19.74 -13.48 -14.03
CA PRO A 10 -19.37 -13.72 -12.65
C PRO A 10 -17.86 -13.51 -12.53
N VAL A 11 -17.47 -12.51 -11.75
CA VAL A 11 -16.05 -12.25 -11.52
C VAL A 11 -15.53 -13.45 -10.74
N LEU A 12 -14.70 -14.27 -11.40
CA LEU A 12 -14.05 -15.39 -10.74
C LEU A 12 -13.26 -14.85 -9.55
N PRO A 13 -13.34 -15.47 -8.36
CA PRO A 13 -12.56 -15.04 -7.22
C PRO A 13 -11.07 -15.07 -7.61
N VAL A 14 -10.40 -13.93 -7.48
CA VAL A 14 -8.96 -13.84 -7.72
C VAL A 14 -8.29 -14.73 -6.68
N SER A 15 -7.65 -15.82 -7.12
CA SER A 15 -6.85 -16.68 -6.25
C SER A 15 -5.58 -15.92 -5.86
N LEU A 16 -5.65 -15.20 -4.74
CA LEU A 16 -4.53 -14.47 -4.18
C LEU A 16 -3.71 -15.35 -3.25
N PRO A 17 -2.38 -15.15 -3.20
CA PRO A 17 -1.52 -15.88 -2.27
C PRO A 17 -1.92 -15.58 -0.83
N ALA A 18 -1.84 -16.59 0.03
CA ALA A 18 -2.04 -16.40 1.46
C ALA A 18 -0.96 -15.47 2.03
N ILE A 19 -1.38 -14.46 2.77
CA ILE A 19 -0.47 -13.54 3.46
C ILE A 19 0.03 -14.22 4.73
N THR A 20 1.34 -14.43 4.83
CA THR A 20 1.98 -15.04 6.00
C THR A 20 2.86 -14.02 6.72
N PHE A 21 3.04 -14.20 8.03
CA PHE A 21 3.83 -13.32 8.88
C PHE A 21 4.93 -14.14 9.57
N PRO A 22 6.21 -13.76 9.45
CA PRO A 22 7.28 -14.44 10.19
C PRO A 22 7.11 -14.22 11.70
N GLU A 23 6.91 -15.29 12.47
CA GLU A 23 6.71 -15.21 13.94
C GLU A 23 7.93 -14.65 14.67
N SER A 24 9.12 -14.72 14.06
CA SER A 24 10.36 -14.16 14.62
C SER A 24 10.41 -12.64 14.64
N LEU A 25 9.53 -11.94 13.90
CA LEU A 25 9.50 -10.48 13.87
C LEU A 25 8.56 -9.94 14.95
N PRO A 26 9.02 -9.01 15.82
CA PRO A 26 8.19 -8.43 16.88
C PRO A 26 6.85 -7.86 16.40
N VAL A 27 6.82 -7.22 15.22
CA VAL A 27 5.59 -6.64 14.65
C VAL A 27 4.56 -7.71 14.29
N SER A 28 4.99 -8.91 13.88
CA SER A 28 4.07 -10.02 13.58
C SER A 28 3.29 -10.47 14.81
N GLY A 29 3.96 -10.55 15.97
CA GLY A 29 3.32 -10.91 17.25
C GLY A 29 2.36 -9.84 17.78
N LYS A 30 2.41 -8.63 17.23
CA LYS A 30 1.53 -7.50 17.57
C LYS A 30 0.44 -7.24 16.55
N ARG A 31 0.23 -8.15 15.58
CA ARG A 31 -0.73 -7.96 14.48
C ARG A 31 -2.12 -7.57 14.97
N ASP A 32 -2.69 -8.36 15.88
CA ASP A 32 -4.09 -8.16 16.30
C ASP A 32 -4.29 -6.82 17.03
N GLU A 33 -3.25 -6.35 17.75
CA GLU A 33 -3.22 -5.02 18.40
C GLU A 33 -3.18 -3.90 17.34
N ILE A 34 -2.33 -4.05 16.31
CA ILE A 34 -2.22 -3.09 15.21
C ILE A 34 -3.53 -3.04 14.39
N GLU A 35 -4.13 -4.19 14.09
CA GLU A 35 -5.40 -4.27 13.36
C GLU A 35 -6.55 -3.65 14.16
N ALA A 36 -6.59 -3.83 15.48
CA ALA A 36 -7.56 -3.17 16.35
C ALA A 36 -7.40 -1.65 16.31
N ALA A 37 -6.16 -1.16 16.47
CA ALA A 37 -5.87 0.27 16.40
C ALA A 37 -6.24 0.88 15.04
N LEU A 38 -5.97 0.19 13.93
CA LEU A 38 -6.34 0.62 12.57
C LEU A 38 -7.86 0.62 12.31
N ARG A 39 -8.65 -0.14 13.08
CA ARG A 39 -10.13 -0.11 13.02
C ARG A 39 -10.69 1.07 13.81
N GLU A 40 -10.08 1.39 14.94
CA GLU A 40 -10.58 2.38 15.89
C GLU A 40 -10.09 3.81 15.61
N HIS A 41 -8.94 3.94 14.94
CA HIS A 41 -8.30 5.24 14.73
C HIS A 41 -7.95 5.47 13.26
N GLN A 42 -8.25 6.68 12.78
CA GLN A 42 -7.86 7.12 11.43
C GLN A 42 -6.34 7.24 11.28
N VAL A 43 -5.65 7.60 12.36
CA VAL A 43 -4.20 7.77 12.42
C VAL A 43 -3.65 6.99 13.60
N ILE A 44 -2.62 6.19 13.37
CA ILE A 44 -1.89 5.48 14.42
C ILE A 44 -0.39 5.74 14.27
N ILE A 45 0.34 5.70 15.38
CA ILE A 45 1.80 5.80 15.40
C ILE A 45 2.34 4.45 15.86
N VAL A 46 3.13 3.80 15.00
CA VAL A 46 3.75 2.51 15.31
C VAL A 46 5.24 2.71 15.58
N CYS A 47 5.62 2.59 16.85
CA CYS A 47 7.01 2.69 17.29
C CYS A 47 7.64 1.29 17.45
N GLY A 48 8.91 1.18 17.07
CA GLY A 48 9.69 -0.04 17.29
C GLY A 48 11.11 0.14 16.73
N GLU A 49 12.07 -0.64 17.23
CA GLU A 49 13.46 -0.53 16.79
C GLU A 49 13.65 -0.97 15.33
N THR A 50 14.77 -0.59 14.70
CA THR A 50 15.16 -1.11 13.39
C THR A 50 15.27 -2.64 13.46
N GLY A 51 14.77 -3.34 12.43
CA GLY A 51 14.73 -4.80 12.42
C GLY A 51 13.48 -5.42 13.07
N SER A 52 12.62 -4.63 13.72
CA SER A 52 11.33 -5.12 14.27
C SER A 52 10.33 -5.63 13.20
N GLY A 53 10.55 -5.29 11.93
CA GLY A 53 9.71 -5.71 10.80
C GLY A 53 8.65 -4.70 10.37
N LYS A 54 8.60 -3.50 10.93
CA LYS A 54 7.55 -2.47 10.62
C LYS A 54 7.37 -2.26 9.12
N THR A 55 8.45 -1.88 8.45
CA THR A 55 8.51 -1.54 7.02
C THR A 55 7.97 -2.62 6.08
N THR A 56 8.12 -3.90 6.43
CA THR A 56 7.67 -5.01 5.57
C THR A 56 6.33 -5.58 6.01
N GLN A 57 6.02 -5.57 7.31
CA GLN A 57 4.83 -6.23 7.84
C GLN A 57 3.60 -5.31 7.89
N LEU A 58 3.73 -4.03 8.23
CA LEU A 58 2.60 -3.10 8.30
C LEU A 58 1.74 -3.05 7.03
N PRO A 59 2.29 -2.93 5.79
CA PRO A 59 1.46 -2.96 4.60
C PRO A 59 0.76 -4.32 4.39
N LYS A 60 1.36 -5.44 4.81
CA LYS A 60 0.73 -6.76 4.74
C LYS A 60 -0.41 -6.92 5.75
N ILE A 61 -0.29 -6.33 6.94
CA ILE A 61 -1.39 -6.24 7.92
C ILE A 61 -2.53 -5.40 7.33
N ALA A 62 -2.23 -4.27 6.67
CA ALA A 62 -3.27 -3.50 5.99
C ALA A 62 -3.98 -4.32 4.89
N LEU A 63 -3.25 -5.14 4.12
CA LEU A 63 -3.84 -6.05 3.13
C LEU A 63 -4.78 -7.09 3.76
N THR A 64 -4.46 -7.68 4.92
CA THR A 64 -5.36 -8.66 5.59
C THR A 64 -6.68 -8.02 6.01
N MET A 65 -6.68 -6.71 6.24
CA MET A 65 -7.87 -5.91 6.52
C MET A 65 -8.64 -5.47 5.25
N GLY A 66 -8.24 -5.93 4.06
CA GLY A 66 -8.87 -5.57 2.78
C GLY A 66 -8.47 -4.21 2.22
N ARG A 67 -7.51 -3.50 2.85
CA ARG A 67 -6.97 -2.23 2.34
C ARG A 67 -6.21 -2.45 1.04
N GLY A 68 -6.03 -1.37 0.27
CA GLY A 68 -5.44 -1.44 -1.07
C GLY A 68 -6.31 -2.25 -2.05
N GLY A 69 -7.56 -2.55 -1.69
CA GLY A 69 -8.47 -3.37 -2.47
C GLY A 69 -8.07 -4.85 -2.58
N TRP A 70 -7.34 -5.41 -1.61
CA TRP A 70 -6.92 -6.83 -1.65
C TRP A 70 -8.12 -7.76 -1.87
N GLY A 71 -8.03 -8.62 -2.89
CA GLY A 71 -9.12 -9.53 -3.27
C GLY A 71 -10.21 -8.91 -4.14
N GLN A 72 -10.20 -7.59 -4.35
CA GLN A 72 -11.18 -6.94 -5.20
C GLN A 72 -10.81 -7.08 -6.68
N PRO A 73 -11.81 -7.27 -7.57
CA PRO A 73 -11.59 -7.22 -9.01
C PRO A 73 -10.96 -5.89 -9.43
N ARG A 74 -9.92 -5.97 -10.26
CA ARG A 74 -9.26 -4.80 -10.83
C ARG A 74 -9.52 -4.78 -12.33
N ASP A 75 -10.39 -3.88 -12.77
CA ASP A 75 -10.65 -3.62 -14.18
C ASP A 75 -9.78 -2.43 -14.65
N PRO A 76 -8.76 -2.66 -15.50
CA PRO A 76 -7.91 -1.59 -16.01
C PRO A 76 -8.65 -0.59 -16.90
N SER A 77 -9.84 -0.96 -17.41
CA SER A 77 -10.71 -0.09 -18.22
C SER A 77 -11.64 0.77 -17.37
N ALA A 78 -11.81 0.45 -16.08
CA ALA A 78 -12.67 1.22 -15.19
C ALA A 78 -12.14 2.67 -15.01
N PRO A 79 -13.05 3.66 -14.90
CA PRO A 79 -12.69 5.03 -14.53
C PRO A 79 -11.85 5.07 -13.26
N ARG A 80 -10.83 5.94 -13.20
CA ARG A 80 -9.88 6.01 -12.09
C ARG A 80 -10.56 6.09 -10.70
N HIS A 81 -11.66 6.85 -10.59
CA HIS A 81 -12.39 7.03 -9.34
C HIS A 81 -13.18 5.79 -8.88
N LEU A 82 -13.36 4.79 -9.75
CA LEU A 82 -13.99 3.50 -9.42
C LEU A 82 -12.97 2.38 -9.23
N ARG A 83 -11.68 2.65 -9.44
CA ARG A 83 -10.64 1.63 -9.23
C ARG A 83 -10.44 1.41 -7.73
N PRO A 84 -10.10 0.17 -7.32
CA PRO A 84 -9.71 -0.07 -5.95
C PRO A 84 -8.51 0.81 -5.60
N LYS A 85 -8.59 1.42 -4.42
CA LYS A 85 -7.55 2.29 -3.87
C LYS A 85 -6.28 1.49 -3.57
N LEU A 86 -5.18 2.18 -3.34
CA LEU A 86 -3.87 1.59 -3.03
C LEU A 86 -3.48 1.83 -1.57
N ILE A 87 -2.58 0.98 -1.07
CA ILE A 87 -1.74 1.29 0.08
C ILE A 87 -0.52 2.05 -0.45
N GLY A 88 -0.39 3.32 -0.08
CA GLY A 88 0.82 4.11 -0.33
C GLY A 88 1.80 3.92 0.81
N HIS A 89 3.06 3.62 0.51
CA HIS A 89 4.08 3.44 1.54
C HIS A 89 5.33 4.23 1.17
N THR A 90 5.67 5.24 1.97
CA THR A 90 6.83 6.08 1.67
C THR A 90 8.11 5.51 2.28
N GLN A 91 9.23 5.94 1.72
CA GLN A 91 10.60 5.67 2.17
C GLN A 91 11.46 6.90 1.83
N PRO A 92 12.40 7.33 2.69
CA PRO A 92 13.18 8.53 2.44
C PRO A 92 14.13 8.40 1.24
N ARG A 93 14.51 7.16 0.89
CA ARG A 93 15.53 6.88 -0.13
C ARG A 93 14.99 5.99 -1.24
N ARG A 94 15.39 6.28 -2.49
CA ARG A 94 15.01 5.51 -3.69
C ARG A 94 15.39 4.03 -3.59
N ILE A 95 16.60 3.75 -3.08
CA ILE A 95 17.11 2.38 -2.92
C ILE A 95 16.28 1.64 -1.86
N ALA A 96 15.92 2.30 -0.75
CA ALA A 96 15.06 1.72 0.27
C ALA A 96 13.65 1.42 -0.27
N ALA A 97 13.02 2.35 -0.98
CA ALA A 97 11.73 2.12 -1.64
C ALA A 97 11.74 0.87 -2.54
N ARG A 98 12.76 0.74 -3.41
CA ARG A 98 12.91 -0.42 -4.29
C ARG A 98 13.19 -1.71 -3.52
N ALA A 99 14.08 -1.67 -2.54
CA ALA A 99 14.46 -2.84 -1.74
C ALA A 99 13.26 -3.36 -0.93
N THR A 100 12.53 -2.46 -0.28
CA THR A 100 11.30 -2.77 0.47
C THR A 100 10.24 -3.35 -0.45
N ALA A 101 9.98 -2.75 -1.61
CA ALA A 101 9.02 -3.28 -2.58
C ALA A 101 9.39 -4.70 -3.03
N THR A 102 10.67 -4.92 -3.34
CA THR A 102 11.20 -6.23 -3.73
C THR A 102 11.01 -7.25 -2.62
N ARG A 103 11.31 -6.89 -1.37
CA ARG A 103 11.15 -7.77 -0.22
C ARG A 103 9.70 -8.14 0.04
N ILE A 104 8.78 -7.18 0.02
CA ILE A 104 7.34 -7.45 0.24
C ILE A 104 6.80 -8.30 -0.90
N ALA A 105 7.19 -8.04 -2.15
CA ALA A 105 6.79 -8.86 -3.30
C ALA A 105 7.19 -10.34 -3.12
N GLN A 106 8.43 -10.59 -2.67
CA GLN A 106 8.94 -11.92 -2.35
C GLN A 106 8.15 -12.59 -1.22
N GLU A 107 7.87 -11.87 -0.14
CA GLU A 107 7.07 -12.40 0.98
C GLU A 107 5.63 -12.73 0.57
N LEU A 108 5.06 -11.96 -0.37
CA LEU A 108 3.76 -12.24 -0.98
C LEU A 108 3.82 -13.27 -2.11
N LYS A 109 4.98 -13.88 -2.38
CA LYS A 109 5.20 -14.85 -3.46
C LYS A 109 4.72 -14.31 -4.81
N SER A 110 5.05 -13.05 -5.10
CA SER A 110 4.60 -12.31 -6.28
C SER A 110 5.77 -11.66 -6.99
N GLU A 111 5.62 -11.46 -8.30
CA GLU A 111 6.57 -10.67 -9.07
C GLU A 111 6.47 -9.19 -8.69
N LEU A 112 7.64 -8.53 -8.63
CA LEU A 112 7.70 -7.08 -8.44
C LEU A 112 7.01 -6.37 -9.62
N GLY A 113 6.12 -5.45 -9.31
CA GLY A 113 5.26 -4.74 -10.28
C GLY A 113 3.88 -5.36 -10.46
N LYS A 114 3.66 -6.61 -9.99
CA LYS A 114 2.32 -7.21 -9.95
C LYS A 114 1.54 -6.69 -8.74
N TYR A 115 1.68 -7.32 -7.58
CA TYR A 115 0.93 -6.94 -6.37
C TYR A 115 1.59 -5.83 -5.55
N VAL A 116 2.91 -5.72 -5.68
CA VAL A 116 3.72 -4.68 -5.03
C VAL A 116 4.51 -3.98 -6.11
N GLY A 117 4.32 -2.68 -6.27
CA GLY A 117 5.07 -1.83 -7.19
C GLY A 117 5.84 -0.76 -6.44
N TYR A 118 6.71 -0.04 -7.14
CA TYR A 118 7.31 1.17 -6.60
C TYR A 118 7.34 2.30 -7.62
N LYS A 119 7.29 3.53 -7.11
CA LYS A 119 7.44 4.75 -7.89
C LYS A 119 8.50 5.64 -7.25
N ILE A 120 9.58 5.85 -7.99
CA ILE A 120 10.66 6.75 -7.66
C ILE A 120 10.85 7.71 -8.82
N ARG A 121 11.71 8.74 -8.64
CA ARG A 121 12.03 9.63 -9.76
C ARG A 121 12.50 8.82 -10.98
N PHE A 122 11.86 9.07 -12.11
CA PHE A 122 12.12 8.44 -13.42
C PHE A 122 11.79 6.94 -13.54
N THR A 123 11.16 6.32 -12.53
CA THR A 123 10.81 4.89 -12.61
C THR A 123 9.50 4.63 -11.88
N ASP A 124 8.54 4.05 -12.60
CA ASP A 124 7.26 3.59 -12.06
C ASP A 124 7.04 2.15 -12.50
N THR A 125 6.87 1.24 -11.54
CA THR A 125 6.58 -0.17 -11.78
C THR A 125 5.18 -0.58 -11.33
N ALA A 126 4.38 0.37 -10.81
CA ALA A 126 3.02 0.06 -10.40
C ALA A 126 2.16 -0.26 -11.63
N SER A 127 1.45 -1.38 -11.56
CA SER A 127 0.52 -1.84 -12.60
C SER A 127 -0.93 -1.72 -12.11
N PRO A 128 -1.93 -1.95 -12.98
CA PRO A 128 -3.33 -2.02 -12.55
C PRO A 128 -3.58 -3.04 -11.44
N ASP A 129 -2.75 -4.09 -11.35
CA ASP A 129 -2.82 -5.18 -10.37
C ASP A 129 -2.11 -4.87 -9.04
N THR A 130 -1.48 -3.71 -8.93
CA THR A 130 -0.74 -3.32 -7.72
C THR A 130 -1.71 -2.96 -6.59
N TYR A 131 -1.43 -3.49 -5.40
CA TYR A 131 -2.16 -3.18 -4.16
C TYR A 131 -1.33 -2.28 -3.23
N ILE A 132 0.00 -2.50 -3.20
CA ILE A 132 0.94 -1.70 -2.42
C ILE A 132 1.88 -0.95 -3.37
N LYS A 133 1.89 0.39 -3.29
CA LYS A 133 2.84 1.24 -4.00
C LYS A 133 3.86 1.81 -3.02
N LEU A 134 5.09 1.33 -3.13
CA LEU A 134 6.23 1.94 -2.43
C LEU A 134 6.65 3.19 -3.19
N MET A 135 7.01 4.26 -2.49
CA MET A 135 7.48 5.47 -3.16
C MET A 135 8.43 6.26 -2.28
N THR A 136 9.12 7.24 -2.85
CA THR A 136 9.82 8.22 -2.02
C THR A 136 8.86 9.26 -1.48
N ASP A 137 9.17 9.89 -0.35
CA ASP A 137 8.36 10.98 0.21
C ASP A 137 8.08 12.08 -0.82
N GLY A 138 9.12 12.50 -1.55
CA GLY A 138 8.98 13.50 -2.61
C GLY A 138 8.10 13.07 -3.79
N ILE A 139 7.86 11.78 -4.00
CA ILE A 139 6.91 11.30 -5.01
C ILE A 139 5.48 11.44 -4.49
N LEU A 140 5.21 11.07 -3.23
CA LEU A 140 3.89 11.27 -2.63
C LEU A 140 3.55 12.77 -2.58
N LEU A 141 4.50 13.61 -2.15
CA LEU A 141 4.33 15.06 -2.12
C LEU A 141 4.11 15.65 -3.52
N ALA A 142 4.73 15.09 -4.57
CA ALA A 142 4.46 15.53 -5.94
C ALA A 142 3.06 15.09 -6.43
N GLU A 143 2.57 13.93 -5.98
CA GLU A 143 1.23 13.45 -6.34
C GLU A 143 0.11 14.33 -5.76
N THR A 144 0.32 15.01 -4.62
CA THR A 144 -0.68 15.95 -4.05
C THR A 144 -1.01 17.11 -5.00
N GLN A 145 -0.13 17.45 -5.95
CA GLN A 145 -0.40 18.48 -6.95
C GLN A 145 -1.48 18.06 -7.95
N GLY A 146 -1.57 16.77 -8.26
CA GLY A 146 -2.54 16.22 -9.21
C GLY A 146 -3.72 15.49 -8.55
N ASP A 147 -3.55 15.05 -7.31
CA ASP A 147 -4.57 14.40 -6.49
C ASP A 147 -4.51 14.99 -5.06
N PRO A 148 -5.04 16.21 -4.84
CA PRO A 148 -4.91 16.91 -3.55
C PRO A 148 -5.53 16.14 -2.38
N ASP A 149 -6.60 15.40 -2.62
CA ASP A 149 -7.24 14.60 -1.58
C ASP A 149 -6.64 13.18 -1.48
N LEU A 150 -5.58 12.90 -2.25
CA LEU A 150 -4.90 11.61 -2.33
C LEU A 150 -5.89 10.43 -2.51
N ARG A 151 -6.93 10.63 -3.33
CA ARG A 151 -8.06 9.69 -3.50
C ARG A 151 -7.64 8.35 -4.08
N ALA A 152 -6.47 8.29 -4.72
CA ALA A 152 -5.85 7.05 -5.15
C ALA A 152 -5.56 6.07 -3.99
N TYR A 153 -5.53 6.53 -2.74
CA TYR A 153 -5.15 5.75 -1.57
C TYR A 153 -6.29 5.61 -0.55
N ASP A 154 -6.35 4.46 0.10
CA ASP A 154 -7.16 4.23 1.31
C ASP A 154 -6.32 4.06 2.57
N THR A 155 -5.00 3.97 2.40
CA THR A 155 -4.03 3.81 3.49
C THR A 155 -2.71 4.42 3.03
N ILE A 156 -2.12 5.27 3.87
CA ILE A 156 -0.80 5.85 3.66
C ILE A 156 0.05 5.48 4.87
N ILE A 157 1.24 4.92 4.60
CA ILE A 157 2.25 4.60 5.59
C ILE A 157 3.44 5.54 5.36
N ILE A 158 3.68 6.43 6.31
CA ILE A 158 4.88 7.28 6.34
C ILE A 158 5.94 6.55 7.18
N ASP A 159 6.92 5.94 6.51
CA ASP A 159 7.98 5.20 7.19
C ASP A 159 9.20 6.08 7.44
N GLU A 160 10.04 5.66 8.39
CA GLU A 160 11.24 6.39 8.81
C GLU A 160 10.94 7.85 9.22
N ALA A 161 9.73 8.11 9.76
CA ALA A 161 9.31 9.44 10.18
C ALA A 161 10.25 10.08 11.23
N HIS A 162 11.03 9.27 11.91
CA HIS A 162 12.07 9.71 12.84
C HIS A 162 13.25 10.41 12.16
N GLU A 163 13.48 10.24 10.86
CA GLU A 163 14.53 10.97 10.11
C GLU A 163 14.22 12.47 10.00
N ARG A 164 12.97 12.89 10.29
CA ARG A 164 12.52 14.30 10.29
C ARG A 164 12.99 15.09 9.06
N SER A 165 12.84 14.49 7.88
CA SER A 165 13.14 15.19 6.64
C SER A 165 12.08 16.26 6.35
N LEU A 166 12.46 17.34 5.65
CA LEU A 166 11.49 18.38 5.25
C LEU A 166 10.29 17.80 4.48
N ASN A 167 10.52 16.81 3.61
CA ASN A 167 9.43 16.18 2.87
C ASN A 167 8.46 15.44 3.79
N ILE A 168 8.98 14.75 4.81
CA ILE A 168 8.16 14.07 5.82
C ILE A 168 7.36 15.10 6.62
N ASP A 169 8.00 16.17 7.08
CA ASP A 169 7.33 17.22 7.85
C ASP A 169 6.19 17.87 7.02
N PHE A 170 6.42 18.15 5.73
CA PHE A 170 5.37 18.65 4.84
C PHE A 170 4.23 17.63 4.63
N LEU A 171 4.55 16.36 4.42
CA LEU A 171 3.54 15.32 4.27
C LEU A 171 2.69 15.17 5.54
N LEU A 172 3.30 15.20 6.71
CA LEU A 172 2.59 15.13 8.00
C LEU A 172 1.73 16.37 8.26
N GLY A 173 2.15 17.56 7.77
CA GLY A 173 1.31 18.76 7.84
C GLY A 173 0.21 18.83 6.79
N TYR A 174 0.32 18.03 5.72
CA TYR A 174 -0.66 17.97 4.63
C TYR A 174 -1.78 16.96 4.91
N LEU A 175 -1.42 15.81 5.49
CA LEU A 175 -2.34 14.72 5.89
C LEU A 175 -3.12 15.06 7.17
#